data_AF-A0A1C6JII1-F1
#
_entry.id   AF-A0A1C6JII1-F1
#
_cell.length_a   1.000
_cell.length_b   1.000
_cell.length_c   1.000
_cell.angle_alpha   90.00
_cell.angle_beta   90.00
_cell.angle_gamma   90.00
#
_symmetry.space_group_name_H-M   'P 1'
#
loop_
_entity.id
_entity.type
_entity.pdbx_description
1 polymer ?
#
loop_
_entity_poly.entity_id
_entity_poly.type
_entity_poly.pdbx_seq_one_letter_code
_entity_poly.pdbx_strand_id
1 'polypeptide(L)'
;MAGLKEAMRKAALGQFGSGWAWLSADGEGHLAVQKTANQDTPLPLIPLLCCDVWEHAYYLQYQNRRADYFEAWWRLVDWPEVSRLYTGCLACRPPRP
;
A
#
# COMPACT_ATOMS: atom_id res chain seq x y z
N MET A 1 3.79 13.60 -6.30
CA MET A 1 3.76 12.13 -6.14
C MET A 1 5.10 11.49 -5.75
N ALA A 2 6.26 12.13 -5.98
CA ALA A 2 7.57 11.54 -5.66
C ALA A 2 7.74 11.11 -4.18
N GLY A 3 7.25 11.92 -3.24
CA GLY A 3 7.33 11.58 -1.80
C GLY A 3 6.52 10.34 -1.40
N LEU A 4 5.36 10.11 -2.03
CA LEU A 4 4.53 8.93 -1.75
C LEU A 4 5.20 7.65 -2.25
N LYS A 5 5.75 7.69 -3.48
CA LYS A 5 6.48 6.56 -4.05
C LYS A 5 7.64 6.14 -3.14
N GLU A 6 8.42 7.12 -2.66
CA GLU A 6 9.57 6.84 -1.80
C GLU A 6 9.15 6.26 -0.44
N ALA A 7 8.08 6.77 0.15
CA ALA A 7 7.52 6.21 1.39
C ALA A 7 7.06 4.75 1.20
N MET A 8 6.33 4.47 0.12
CA MET A 8 5.87 3.11 -0.22
C MET A 8 7.05 2.17 -0.50
N ARG A 9 8.06 2.65 -1.23
CA ARG A 9 9.29 1.90 -1.50
C ARG A 9 10.00 1.53 -0.21
N LYS A 10 10.17 2.50 0.69
CA LYS A 10 10.80 2.29 1.99
C LYS A 10 10.02 1.26 2.83
N ALA A 11 8.69 1.32 2.81
CA ALA A 11 7.84 0.35 3.51
C ALA A 11 8.00 -1.08 2.93
N ALA A 12 7.92 -1.23 1.61
CA ALA A 12 8.01 -2.52 0.91
C ALA A 12 9.38 -3.19 1.07
N LEU A 13 10.47 -2.43 0.91
CA LEU A 13 11.83 -2.94 1.05
C LEU A 13 12.25 -3.14 2.51
N GLY A 14 11.72 -2.32 3.41
CA GLY A 14 12.00 -2.44 4.83
C GLY A 14 11.22 -3.57 5.52
N GLN A 15 10.26 -4.23 4.86
CA GLN A 15 9.53 -5.34 5.46
C GLN A 15 10.42 -6.57 5.59
N PHE A 16 10.60 -7.07 6.81
CA PHE A 16 11.38 -8.27 7.06
C PHE A 16 10.49 -9.52 6.93
N GLY A 17 10.98 -10.54 6.23
CA GLY A 17 10.18 -11.74 5.92
C GLY A 17 8.97 -11.43 5.04
N SER A 18 7.90 -12.19 5.26
CA SER A 18 6.61 -12.07 4.56
C SER A 18 5.78 -10.90 5.08
N GLY A 19 5.03 -10.27 4.19
CA GLY A 19 4.14 -9.18 4.56
C GLY A 19 3.74 -8.29 3.40
N TRP A 20 3.33 -7.08 3.75
CA TRP A 20 2.69 -6.14 2.82
C TRP A 20 3.16 -4.71 3.08
N ALA A 21 3.12 -3.87 2.04
CA ALA A 21 3.18 -2.43 2.18
C ALA A 21 1.85 -1.80 1.73
N TRP A 22 1.31 -0.92 2.55
CA TRP A 22 -0.01 -0.34 2.40
C TRP A 22 0.04 1.17 2.26
N LEU A 23 -0.81 1.69 1.39
CA LEU A 23 -1.36 3.04 1.51
C LEU A 23 -2.75 2.90 2.10
N SER A 24 -3.04 3.62 3.17
CA SER A 24 -4.34 3.60 3.83
C SER A 24 -4.78 5.02 4.17
N ALA A 25 -6.09 5.20 4.41
CA ALA A 25 -6.65 6.44 4.93
C ALA A 25 -7.40 6.20 6.24
N ASP A 26 -7.46 7.22 7.09
CA ASP A 26 -8.43 7.27 8.18
C ASP A 26 -9.79 7.82 7.68
N GLY A 27 -10.81 7.78 8.54
CA GLY A 27 -12.14 8.33 8.24
C GLY A 27 -12.20 9.85 8.08
N GLU A 28 -11.10 10.56 8.38
CA GLU A 28 -10.97 12.01 8.18
C GLU A 28 -10.31 12.34 6.84
N GLY A 29 -9.73 11.34 6.16
CA GLY A 29 -9.05 11.47 4.89
C GLY A 29 -7.53 11.62 4.99
N HIS A 30 -6.93 11.48 6.16
CA HIS A 30 -5.49 11.49 6.31
C HIS A 30 -4.88 10.20 5.76
N LEU A 31 -3.88 10.36 4.90
CA LEU A 31 -3.17 9.24 4.29
C LEU A 31 -2.02 8.78 5.17
N ALA A 32 -1.87 7.47 5.30
CA ALA A 32 -0.76 6.82 5.99
C ALA A 32 -0.14 5.74 5.11
N VAL A 33 1.20 5.66 5.14
CA VAL A 33 1.95 4.55 4.56
C VAL A 33 2.47 3.68 5.70
N GLN A 34 2.18 2.39 5.65
CA GLN A 34 2.60 1.44 6.66
C GLN A 34 2.93 0.08 6.06
N LYS A 35 3.56 -0.78 6.85
CA LYS A 35 3.85 -2.17 6.49
C LYS A 35 3.33 -3.09 7.58
N THR A 36 2.89 -4.28 7.20
CA THR A 36 2.42 -5.30 8.13
C THR A 36 3.13 -6.61 7.85
N ALA A 37 3.34 -7.40 8.90
CA ALA A 37 3.91 -8.74 8.76
C ALA A 37 2.82 -9.74 8.40
N ASN A 38 3.20 -10.81 7.70
CA ASN A 38 2.35 -11.94 7.43
C ASN A 38 0.99 -11.53 6.82
N GLN A 39 -0.13 -11.90 7.43
CA GLN A 39 -1.50 -11.66 6.97
C GLN A 39 -2.16 -10.47 7.68
N ASP A 40 -1.41 -9.75 8.52
CA ASP A 40 -1.94 -8.63 9.27
C ASP A 40 -2.37 -7.51 8.31
N THR A 41 -3.41 -6.79 8.70
CA THR A 41 -4.07 -5.78 7.85
C THR A 41 -3.94 -4.39 8.48
N PRO A 42 -4.07 -3.31 7.68
CA PRO A 42 -3.93 -1.94 8.17
C PRO A 42 -5.09 -1.44 9.03
N LEU A 43 -6.01 -2.33 9.43
CA LEU A 43 -7.17 -1.98 10.25
C LEU A 43 -6.74 -1.30 11.55
N PRO A 44 -7.44 -0.24 11.99
CA PRO A 44 -8.74 0.22 11.50
C PRO A 44 -8.68 1.17 10.28
N LEU A 45 -7.49 1.45 9.71
CA LEU A 45 -7.39 2.30 8.53
C LEU A 45 -7.97 1.59 7.30
N ILE A 46 -8.54 2.39 6.40
CA ILE A 46 -9.14 1.93 5.15
C ILE A 46 -8.02 1.71 4.13
N PRO A 47 -7.77 0.47 3.67
CA PRO A 47 -6.74 0.19 2.69
C PRO A 47 -7.13 0.77 1.32
N LEU A 48 -6.20 1.51 0.70
CA LEU A 48 -6.37 2.13 -0.61
C LEU A 48 -5.50 1.46 -1.67
N LEU A 49 -4.28 1.07 -1.29
CA LEU A 49 -3.34 0.36 -2.17
C LEU A 49 -2.55 -0.65 -1.34
N CYS A 50 -2.31 -1.82 -1.92
CA CYS A 50 -1.56 -2.90 -1.29
C CYS A 50 -0.47 -3.43 -2.21
N CYS A 51 0.76 -3.49 -1.71
CA CYS A 51 1.91 -4.10 -2.35
C CYS A 51 2.26 -5.40 -1.60
N ASP A 52 2.04 -6.55 -2.25
CA ASP A 52 2.43 -7.85 -1.73
C ASP A 52 3.95 -8.02 -1.83
N VAL A 53 4.63 -8.21 -0.69
CA VAL A 53 6.08 -8.45 -0.63
C VAL A 53 6.43 -9.83 -0.10
N TRP A 54 5.49 -10.77 -0.11
CA TRP A 54 5.77 -12.19 0.05
C TRP A 54 6.65 -12.67 -1.10
N GLU A 55 7.63 -13.53 -0.82
CA GLU A 55 8.55 -14.02 -1.85
C GLU A 55 7.79 -14.69 -2.99
N HIS A 56 6.73 -15.45 -2.71
CA HIS A 56 5.91 -16.08 -3.75
C HIS A 56 5.28 -15.10 -4.75
N ALA A 57 5.13 -13.82 -4.40
CA ALA A 57 4.55 -12.81 -5.29
C ALA A 57 5.51 -12.40 -6.41
N TYR A 58 6.83 -12.56 -6.23
CA TYR A 58 7.82 -12.06 -7.19
C TYR A 58 9.02 -12.99 -7.46
N TYR A 59 9.23 -14.02 -6.67
CA TYR A 59 10.50 -14.77 -6.67
C TYR A 59 10.82 -15.41 -8.03
N LEU A 60 9.82 -15.94 -8.74
CA LEU A 60 10.05 -16.59 -10.04
C LEU A 60 10.62 -15.64 -11.10
N GLN A 61 10.26 -14.35 -11.05
CA GLN A 61 10.69 -13.35 -12.03
C GLN A 61 11.87 -12.50 -11.53
N TYR A 62 11.89 -12.18 -10.24
CA TYR A 62 12.82 -11.21 -9.65
C TYR A 62 13.80 -11.84 -8.65
N GLN A 63 13.59 -13.08 -8.22
CA GLN A 63 14.40 -13.75 -7.20
C GLN A 63 14.53 -12.87 -5.94
N ASN A 64 15.75 -12.58 -5.51
CA ASN A 64 16.04 -11.71 -4.36
C ASN A 64 15.89 -10.20 -4.66
N ARG A 65 15.58 -9.81 -5.91
CA ARG A 65 15.54 -8.41 -6.35
C ARG A 65 14.19 -7.75 -6.08
N ARG A 66 13.78 -7.71 -4.80
CA ARG A 66 12.52 -7.08 -4.36
C ARG A 66 12.40 -5.62 -4.80
N ALA A 67 13.52 -4.88 -4.85
CA ALA A 67 13.56 -3.50 -5.32
C ALA A 67 13.06 -3.35 -6.76
N ASP A 68 13.46 -4.26 -7.64
CA ASP A 68 13.07 -4.20 -9.05
C ASP A 68 11.62 -4.65 -9.25
N TYR A 69 11.16 -5.62 -8.46
CA TYR A 69 9.75 -5.97 -8.39
C TYR A 69 8.89 -4.76 -7.97
N PHE A 70 9.27 -4.04 -6.92
CA PHE A 70 8.53 -2.85 -6.49
C PHE A 70 8.46 -1.78 -7.60
N GLU A 71 9.58 -1.54 -8.29
CA GLU A 71 9.61 -0.55 -9.38
C GLU A 71 8.73 -0.96 -10.56
N ALA A 72 8.66 -2.25 -10.88
CA ALA A 72 7.76 -2.78 -11.91
C ALA A 72 6.29 -2.69 -11.45
N TRP A 73 6.00 -3.14 -10.23
CA TRP A 73 4.67 -3.09 -9.61
C TRP A 73 4.13 -1.65 -9.57
N TRP A 74 4.94 -0.68 -9.16
CA TRP A 74 4.54 0.73 -9.06
C TRP A 74 4.03 1.32 -10.40
N ARG A 75 4.59 0.86 -11.52
CA ARG A 75 4.18 1.30 -12.86
C ARG A 75 2.82 0.74 -13.29
N LEU A 76 2.38 -0.35 -12.66
CA LEU A 76 1.14 -1.05 -12.98
C LEU A 76 0.00 -0.69 -12.02
N VAL A 77 0.24 0.17 -11.04
CA VAL A 77 -0.79 0.59 -10.07
C VAL A 77 -1.93 1.32 -10.78
N ASP A 78 -3.16 0.85 -10.52
CA ASP A 78 -4.40 1.48 -10.98
C ASP A 78 -4.75 2.69 -10.09
N TRP A 79 -4.20 3.84 -10.43
CA TRP A 79 -4.46 5.10 -9.72
C TRP A 79 -5.93 5.56 -9.74
N PRO A 80 -6.68 5.40 -10.86
CA PRO A 80 -8.13 5.63 -10.86
C PRO A 80 -8.87 4.86 -9.76
N GLU A 81 -8.57 3.57 -9.58
CA GLU A 81 -9.21 2.77 -8.54
C GLU A 81 -8.82 3.23 -7.13
N VAL A 82 -7.54 3.55 -6.89
CA VAL A 82 -7.07 4.12 -5.61
C VAL A 82 -7.81 5.42 -5.29
N SER A 83 -8.00 6.28 -6.29
CA SER A 83 -8.75 7.54 -6.14
C SER A 83 -10.24 7.30 -5.83
N ARG A 84 -10.84 6.27 -6.44
CA ARG A 84 -12.24 5.88 -6.19
C ARG A 84 -12.42 5.40 -4.74
N LEU A 85 -11.51 4.55 -4.26
CA LEU A 85 -11.51 4.07 -2.87
C LEU A 85 -11.33 5.22 -1.87
N TYR A 86 -10.40 6.13 -2.15
CA TYR A 86 -10.18 7.32 -1.30
C TYR A 86 -11.42 8.22 -1.23
N THR A 87 -12.08 8.45 -2.37
CA THR A 87 -13.32 9.24 -2.41
C THR A 87 -14.45 8.55 -1.63
N GLY A 88 -14.57 7.23 -1.74
CA GLY A 88 -15.53 6.45 -0.94
C GLY A 88 -15.26 6.54 0.56
N CYS A 89 -13.99 6.51 0.97
CA CYS A 89 -13.56 6.72 2.35
C CYS A 89 -14.06 8.06 2.93
N LEU A 90 -13.93 9.14 2.15
CA LEU A 90 -14.41 10.47 2.55
C LEU A 90 -15.94 10.58 2.64
N ALA A 91 -16.66 9.81 1.83
CA ALA A 91 -18.12 9.84 1.78
C ALA A 91 -18.78 9.14 2.98
N CYS A 92 -18.09 8.20 3.64
CA CYS A 92 -18.60 7.49 4.83
C CYS A 92 -18.54 8.34 6.12
N ARG A 93 -18.25 9.64 6.02
CA ARG A 93 -18.17 10.57 7.15
C ARG A 93 -19.57 10.79 7.76
N PRO A 94 -19.78 10.62 9.08
CA PRO A 94 -21.00 11.12 9.71
C PRO A 94 -21.05 12.65 9.57
N PRO A 95 -22.23 13.25 9.32
CA PRO A 95 -22.35 14.70 9.26
C PRO A 95 -21.84 15.31 10.57
N ARG A 96 -20.99 16.34 10.49
CA ARG A 96 -20.55 17.06 11.69
C ARG A 96 -21.81 17.71 12.32
N PRO A 97 -21.94 17.68 13.66
CA PRO A 97 -22.98 18.46 14.34
C PRO A 97 -22.79 19.97 14.12
#